data_AF-C2FWR7-F1
#
_entry.id   AF-C2FWR7-F1
#
_cell.length_a   1.000
_cell.length_b   1.000
_cell.length_c   1.000
_cell.angle_alpha   90.00
_cell.angle_beta   90.00
_cell.angle_gamma   90.00
#
_symmetry.space_group_name_H-M   'P 1'
#
loop_
_entity.id
_entity.type
_entity.pdbx_description
1 polymer ?
#
loop_
_entity_poly.entity_id
_entity_poly.type
_entity_poly.pdbx_seq_one_letter_code
_entity_poly.pdbx_strand_id
1 'polypeptide(L)'
;MKLKLFIIGIAVLSLATGCEKKMDRIFEKSPTERLNASVASAYGELQANKDGWLIKYFPSANKEFGGYTLFAKFTSATDVTIEGDRNTTVATSMYTVYPGAGPILTFDTYNAVIHYFCLPGGQYTGIGANESGMKGDFEFLVTKTSADSIVMEGRKTYNKIVMIPIKSTEAATIAASYRAAAAKFQPFSNYKFEVGTESLPASFGNATTKRALSVAGVMYSYRYTPTGLEFYQEYELKGVRFKELKYVEPTGTYSKGYFTNDAGTIKLVPQS
;
A
#
# COMPACT_ATOMS: atom_id res chain seq x y z
N MET A 1 -70.49 0.00 -29.70
CA MET A 1 -70.04 1.06 -28.76
C MET A 1 -69.63 0.54 -27.38
N LYS A 2 -70.39 -0.38 -26.76
CA LYS A 2 -70.13 -0.84 -25.37
C LYS A 2 -68.74 -1.47 -25.13
N LEU A 3 -68.20 -2.23 -26.08
CA LEU A 3 -66.87 -2.85 -25.95
C LEU A 3 -65.70 -1.84 -26.03
N LYS A 4 -65.84 -0.78 -26.83
CA LYS A 4 -64.82 0.28 -26.94
C LYS A 4 -64.76 1.14 -25.66
N LEU A 5 -65.90 1.44 -25.04
CA LEU A 5 -65.94 2.12 -23.74
C LEU A 5 -65.35 1.25 -22.61
N PHE A 6 -65.53 -0.08 -22.67
CA PHE A 6 -64.98 -1.00 -21.68
C PHE A 6 -63.44 -1.07 -21.75
N ILE A 7 -62.87 -1.10 -22.96
CA ILE A 7 -61.42 -1.10 -23.18
C ILE A 7 -60.79 0.23 -22.73
N ILE A 8 -61.45 1.36 -22.99
CA ILE A 8 -60.97 2.68 -22.53
C ILE A 8 -61.03 2.77 -20.99
N GLY A 9 -62.08 2.22 -20.36
CA GLY A 9 -62.19 2.16 -18.90
C GLY A 9 -61.07 1.34 -18.24
N ILE A 10 -60.73 0.19 -18.80
CA ILE A 10 -59.63 -0.67 -18.31
C ILE A 10 -58.27 0.02 -18.49
N ALA A 11 -58.04 0.69 -19.63
CA ALA A 11 -56.79 1.41 -19.89
C ALA A 11 -56.57 2.59 -18.93
N VAL A 12 -57.64 3.31 -18.56
CA VAL A 12 -57.59 4.41 -17.58
C VAL A 12 -57.35 3.88 -16.16
N LEU A 13 -57.94 2.73 -15.77
CA LEU A 13 -57.67 2.12 -14.47
C LEU A 13 -56.23 1.60 -14.33
N SER A 14 -55.62 1.11 -15.42
CA SER A 14 -54.22 0.65 -15.40
C SER A 14 -53.18 1.77 -15.29
N LEU A 15 -53.55 3.02 -15.62
CA LEU A 15 -52.69 4.20 -15.43
C LEU A 15 -52.71 4.72 -13.98
N ALA A 16 -53.75 4.37 -13.20
CA ALA A 16 -53.89 4.76 -11.80
C ALA A 16 -53.18 3.81 -10.82
N THR A 17 -52.72 2.65 -11.27
CA THR A 17 -51.87 1.73 -10.49
C THR A 17 -50.38 1.98 -10.76
N GLY A 18 -50.00 3.24 -10.93
CA GLY A 18 -48.60 3.64 -10.80
C GLY A 18 -48.16 3.25 -9.40
N CYS A 19 -47.37 2.18 -9.32
CA CYS A 19 -46.81 1.69 -8.07
C CYS A 19 -45.94 2.80 -7.48
N GLU A 20 -46.51 3.64 -6.61
CA GLU A 20 -45.73 4.47 -5.68
C GLU A 20 -44.95 3.47 -4.84
N LYS A 21 -43.78 3.08 -5.33
CA LYS A 21 -42.75 2.46 -4.53
C LYS A 21 -42.25 3.55 -3.59
N LYS A 22 -43.01 3.84 -2.53
CA LYS A 22 -42.48 4.38 -1.27
C LYS A 22 -41.55 3.30 -0.71
N MET A 23 -40.41 3.14 -1.36
CA MET A 23 -39.30 2.40 -0.80
C MET A 23 -38.77 3.29 0.30
N ASP A 24 -38.99 2.88 1.54
CA ASP A 24 -38.34 3.52 2.68
C ASP A 24 -36.85 3.62 2.36
N ARG A 25 -36.32 4.85 2.45
CA ARG A 25 -34.91 5.08 2.15
C ARG A 25 -34.12 4.34 3.22
N ILE A 26 -33.37 3.31 2.84
CA ILE A 26 -32.45 2.58 3.74
C ILE A 26 -31.44 3.54 4.39
N PHE A 27 -31.12 4.64 3.69
CA PHE A 27 -30.24 5.71 4.17
C PHE A 27 -30.93 7.06 4.08
N GLU A 28 -30.76 7.89 5.12
CA GLU A 28 -31.28 9.25 5.17
C GLU A 28 -30.66 10.14 4.07
N LYS A 29 -29.35 10.03 3.88
CA LYS A 29 -28.58 10.77 2.86
C LYS A 29 -28.59 10.07 1.51
N SER A 30 -28.64 10.86 0.43
CA SER A 30 -28.45 10.36 -0.93
C SER A 30 -27.05 9.73 -1.12
N PRO A 31 -26.88 8.82 -2.10
CA PRO A 31 -25.56 8.27 -2.43
C PRO A 31 -24.50 9.35 -2.67
N THR A 32 -24.85 10.44 -3.37
CA THR A 32 -23.96 11.56 -3.66
C THR A 32 -23.51 12.28 -2.38
N GLU A 33 -24.45 12.58 -1.47
CA GLU A 33 -24.11 13.23 -0.20
C GLU A 33 -23.17 12.37 0.66
N ARG A 34 -23.40 11.04 0.68
CA ARG A 34 -22.51 10.12 1.40
C ARG A 34 -21.12 10.07 0.78
N LEU A 35 -21.03 10.01 -0.55
CA LEU A 35 -19.74 9.97 -1.25
C LEU A 35 -18.95 11.26 -1.01
N ASN A 36 -19.60 12.42 -1.13
CA ASN A 36 -18.95 13.71 -0.86
C ASN A 36 -18.50 13.83 0.60
N ALA A 37 -19.29 13.32 1.55
CA ALA A 37 -18.87 13.27 2.96
C ALA A 37 -17.64 12.38 3.17
N SER A 38 -17.57 11.22 2.51
CA SER A 38 -16.40 10.34 2.57
C SER A 38 -15.16 10.99 1.93
N VAL A 39 -15.33 11.73 0.82
CA VAL A 39 -14.24 12.50 0.18
C VAL A 39 -13.72 13.58 1.13
N ALA A 40 -14.61 14.36 1.74
CA ALA A 40 -14.24 15.39 2.70
C ALA A 40 -13.56 14.80 3.94
N SER A 41 -14.03 13.65 4.44
CA SER A 41 -13.40 12.94 5.57
C SER A 41 -11.99 12.45 5.23
N ALA A 42 -11.80 11.82 4.07
CA ALA A 42 -10.48 11.36 3.63
C ALA A 42 -9.50 12.52 3.45
N TYR A 43 -9.95 13.61 2.81
CA TYR A 43 -9.15 14.82 2.65
C TYR A 43 -8.77 15.44 4.00
N GLY A 44 -9.75 15.58 4.91
CA GLY A 44 -9.53 16.13 6.24
C GLY A 44 -8.51 15.33 7.03
N GLU A 45 -8.55 14.00 6.93
CA GLU A 45 -7.63 13.15 7.68
C GLU A 45 -6.21 13.19 7.13
N LEU A 46 -6.01 13.20 5.81
CA LEU A 46 -4.69 13.42 5.21
C LEU A 46 -4.05 14.73 5.72
N GLN A 47 -4.86 15.79 5.84
CA GLN A 47 -4.46 17.12 6.33
C GLN A 47 -4.28 17.22 7.84
N ALA A 48 -4.89 16.31 8.62
CA ALA A 48 -4.89 16.36 10.08
C ALA A 48 -3.48 16.11 10.64
N ASN A 49 -2.70 15.21 10.03
CA ASN A 49 -1.33 14.99 10.44
C ASN A 49 -0.33 15.93 9.73
N LYS A 50 0.07 16.99 10.43
CA LYS A 50 1.00 18.01 9.93
C LYS A 50 2.45 17.53 9.77
N ASP A 51 2.83 16.46 10.47
CA ASP A 51 4.15 15.86 10.35
C ASP A 51 4.23 14.85 9.19
N GLY A 52 3.09 14.53 8.58
CA GLY A 52 2.98 13.68 7.40
C GLY A 52 2.75 12.21 7.72
N TRP A 53 2.83 11.40 6.68
CA TRP A 53 2.40 10.01 6.67
C TRP A 53 3.49 9.12 6.14
N LEU A 54 3.78 8.05 6.86
CA LEU A 54 4.56 6.94 6.35
C LEU A 54 3.64 6.05 5.51
N ILE A 55 4.02 5.76 4.27
CA ILE A 55 3.25 4.93 3.34
C ILE A 55 3.97 3.59 3.16
N LYS A 56 3.28 2.49 3.47
CA LYS A 56 3.73 1.12 3.19
C LYS A 56 3.39 0.78 1.74
N TYR A 57 4.34 1.00 0.82
CA TYR A 57 4.10 0.96 -0.62
C TYR A 57 4.64 -0.33 -1.26
N PHE A 58 3.86 -0.94 -2.15
CA PHE A 58 4.23 -2.17 -2.85
C PHE A 58 3.80 -2.07 -4.31
N PRO A 59 4.72 -1.93 -5.28
CA PRO A 59 4.38 -1.92 -6.69
C PRO A 59 4.14 -3.35 -7.22
N SER A 60 3.44 -3.43 -8.36
CA SER A 60 2.97 -4.67 -9.01
C SER A 60 1.98 -5.50 -8.18
N ALA A 61 0.97 -6.05 -8.84
CA ALA A 61 -0.04 -6.91 -8.22
C ALA A 61 0.58 -8.16 -7.56
N ASN A 62 1.69 -8.68 -8.10
CA ASN A 62 2.38 -9.84 -7.54
C ASN A 62 3.45 -9.46 -6.49
N LYS A 63 3.66 -8.15 -6.26
CA LYS A 63 4.63 -7.58 -5.30
C LYS A 63 6.06 -8.11 -5.49
N GLU A 64 6.42 -8.54 -6.70
CA GLU A 64 7.71 -9.18 -7.02
C GLU A 64 8.91 -8.25 -6.85
N PHE A 65 8.68 -6.93 -6.85
CA PHE A 65 9.69 -5.90 -6.60
C PHE A 65 9.83 -5.53 -5.12
N GLY A 66 9.07 -6.19 -4.25
CA GLY A 66 9.10 -5.96 -2.81
C GLY A 66 8.41 -4.69 -2.35
N GLY A 67 8.62 -4.35 -1.07
CA GLY A 67 8.01 -3.19 -0.41
C GLY A 67 8.98 -2.03 -0.21
N TYR A 68 8.44 -0.83 -0.22
CA TYR A 68 9.13 0.44 -0.02
C TYR A 68 8.42 1.24 1.07
N THR A 69 9.17 2.14 1.69
CA THR A 69 8.61 3.10 2.63
C THR A 69 8.73 4.49 2.02
N LEU A 70 7.58 5.11 1.77
CA LEU A 70 7.50 6.50 1.33
C LEU A 70 7.04 7.37 2.51
N PHE A 71 7.34 8.65 2.45
CA PHE A 71 6.94 9.63 3.45
C PHE A 71 6.27 10.77 2.70
N ALA A 72 4.98 10.98 2.95
CA ALA A 72 4.19 12.01 2.30
C ALA A 72 3.78 13.07 3.33
N LYS A 73 4.17 14.32 3.10
CA LYS A 73 3.77 15.46 3.92
C LYS A 73 2.88 16.37 3.08
N PHE A 74 1.60 16.45 3.44
CA PHE A 74 0.65 17.35 2.80
C PHE A 74 0.93 18.78 3.29
N THR A 75 1.60 19.58 2.46
CA THR A 75 2.16 20.89 2.84
C THR A 75 1.17 22.02 2.64
N SER A 76 0.18 21.84 1.77
CA SER A 76 -0.89 22.80 1.52
C SER A 76 -2.20 22.08 1.19
N ALA A 77 -3.23 22.86 0.82
CA ALA A 77 -4.50 22.31 0.39
C ALA A 77 -4.37 21.48 -0.90
N THR A 78 -3.35 21.72 -1.72
CA THR A 78 -3.14 21.09 -3.03
C THR A 78 -1.81 20.37 -3.14
N ASP A 79 -0.83 20.68 -2.29
CA ASP A 79 0.55 20.20 -2.46
C ASP A 79 0.92 19.15 -1.42
N VAL A 80 1.73 18.20 -1.87
CA VAL A 80 2.31 17.15 -1.06
C VAL A 80 3.77 16.96 -1.44
N THR A 81 4.63 16.92 -0.44
CA THR A 81 6.04 16.55 -0.59
C THR A 81 6.21 15.08 -0.27
N ILE A 82 6.89 14.35 -1.15
CA ILE A 82 7.16 12.91 -1.01
C ILE A 82 8.66 12.66 -1.04
N GLU A 83 9.14 11.86 -0.09
CA GLU A 83 10.46 11.24 -0.08
C GLU A 83 10.35 9.74 0.21
N GLY A 84 11.45 8.99 0.11
CA GLY A 84 11.41 7.54 0.32
C GLY A 84 12.70 6.95 0.86
N ASP A 85 12.63 5.65 1.17
CA ASP A 85 13.74 4.87 1.75
C ASP A 85 14.84 4.48 0.75
N ARG A 86 14.59 4.64 -0.56
CA ARG A 86 15.54 4.23 -1.62
C ARG A 86 16.72 5.19 -1.78
N ASN A 87 16.48 6.49 -1.63
CA ASN A 87 17.48 7.54 -1.82
C ASN A 87 17.04 8.83 -1.09
N THR A 88 17.83 9.89 -1.22
CA THR A 88 17.57 11.20 -0.59
C THR A 88 16.71 12.14 -1.43
N THR A 89 16.13 11.68 -2.54
CA THR A 89 15.28 12.52 -3.39
C THR A 89 14.01 12.91 -2.63
N VAL A 90 13.70 14.20 -2.70
CA VAL A 90 12.46 14.80 -2.21
C VAL A 90 11.80 15.48 -3.40
N ALA A 91 10.51 15.24 -3.63
CA ALA A 91 9.78 15.83 -4.74
C ALA A 91 8.39 16.28 -4.28
N THR A 92 7.92 17.40 -4.84
CA THR A 92 6.57 17.91 -4.61
C THR A 92 5.66 17.52 -5.76
N SER A 93 4.44 17.09 -5.42
CA SER A 93 3.33 16.85 -6.35
C SER A 93 2.13 17.69 -5.93
N MET A 94 1.23 17.97 -6.86
CA MET A 94 -0.15 18.28 -6.50
C MET A 94 -0.89 16.99 -6.18
N TYR A 95 -1.85 17.03 -5.26
CA TYR A 95 -2.73 15.90 -4.98
C TYR A 95 -4.18 16.33 -4.98
N THR A 96 -5.05 15.38 -5.32
CA THR A 96 -6.50 15.55 -5.29
C THR A 96 -7.13 14.36 -4.57
N VAL A 97 -8.21 14.63 -3.83
CA VAL A 97 -9.13 13.59 -3.35
C VAL A 97 -10.47 13.81 -4.05
N TYR A 98 -10.86 12.88 -4.93
CA TYR A 98 -12.06 13.04 -5.76
C TYR A 98 -13.04 11.86 -5.61
N PRO A 99 -14.33 12.05 -5.92
CA PRO A 99 -15.33 11.00 -5.84
C PRO A 99 -15.20 9.98 -6.99
N GLY A 100 -15.20 8.69 -6.65
CA GLY A 100 -15.31 7.56 -7.60
C GLY A 100 -16.14 6.42 -7.00
N ALA A 101 -15.62 5.19 -7.00
CA ALA A 101 -16.21 4.07 -6.24
C ALA A 101 -16.16 4.28 -4.71
N GLY A 102 -15.39 5.28 -4.29
CA GLY A 102 -15.21 5.83 -2.95
C GLY A 102 -14.31 7.06 -3.11
N PRO A 103 -13.72 7.59 -2.02
CA PRO A 103 -12.71 8.64 -2.16
C PRO A 103 -11.47 8.09 -2.86
N ILE A 104 -11.00 8.77 -3.90
CA ILE A 104 -9.77 8.41 -4.61
C ILE A 104 -8.72 9.49 -4.36
N LEU A 105 -7.60 9.11 -3.75
CA LEU A 105 -6.40 9.94 -3.63
C LEU A 105 -5.53 9.75 -4.88
N THR A 106 -5.14 10.84 -5.52
CA THR A 106 -4.23 10.86 -6.68
C THR A 106 -3.09 11.85 -6.47
N PHE A 107 -1.94 11.56 -7.06
CA PHE A 107 -0.80 12.48 -7.17
C PHE A 107 -0.68 12.95 -8.62
N ASP A 108 -1.16 14.17 -8.88
CA ASP A 108 -1.56 14.65 -10.20
C ASP A 108 -0.40 15.17 -11.04
N THR A 109 0.64 15.73 -10.40
CA THR A 109 1.83 16.22 -11.12
C THR A 109 3.02 15.30 -10.91
N TYR A 110 3.93 15.30 -11.89
CA TYR A 110 5.08 14.40 -11.86
C TYR A 110 5.88 14.53 -10.56
N ASN A 111 6.07 13.40 -9.90
CA ASN A 111 6.83 13.26 -8.66
C ASN A 111 7.83 12.12 -8.80
N ALA A 112 9.11 12.46 -8.84
CA ALA A 112 10.21 11.52 -9.08
C ALA A 112 10.37 10.41 -8.02
N VAL A 113 9.65 10.48 -6.89
CA VAL A 113 9.67 9.46 -5.85
C VAL A 113 8.58 8.42 -6.07
N ILE A 114 7.30 8.83 -6.15
CA ILE A 114 6.20 7.88 -6.32
C ILE A 114 6.00 7.43 -7.76
N HIS A 115 6.21 8.32 -8.76
CA HIS A 115 6.08 7.94 -10.17
C HIS A 115 7.25 7.11 -10.67
N TYR A 116 8.36 7.02 -9.92
CA TYR A 116 9.49 6.13 -10.22
C TYR A 116 9.04 4.68 -10.47
N PHE A 117 8.06 4.19 -9.71
CA PHE A 117 7.55 2.82 -9.83
C PHE A 117 6.70 2.59 -11.10
N CYS A 118 6.34 3.66 -11.78
CA CYS A 118 5.53 3.65 -13.01
C CYS A 118 6.38 3.90 -14.26
N LEU A 119 7.63 4.35 -14.10
CA LEU A 119 8.51 4.65 -15.21
C LEU A 119 8.85 3.38 -16.01
N PRO A 120 8.93 3.47 -17.35
CA PRO A 120 9.44 2.42 -18.21
C PRO A 120 10.71 1.76 -17.65
N GLY A 121 10.77 0.43 -17.64
CA GLY A 121 11.86 -0.32 -17.01
C GLY A 121 13.22 0.00 -17.61
N GLY A 122 13.37 -0.21 -18.92
CA GLY A 122 14.61 -0.12 -19.69
C GLY A 122 15.58 1.01 -19.30
N GLN A 123 15.56 2.13 -20.03
CA GLN A 123 16.57 3.19 -19.84
C GLN A 123 16.39 3.99 -18.54
N TYR A 124 15.20 4.01 -17.94
CA TYR A 124 14.91 4.93 -16.82
C TYR A 124 15.23 4.34 -15.45
N THR A 125 14.92 3.07 -15.23
CA THR A 125 15.06 2.46 -13.89
C THR A 125 15.96 1.23 -13.89
N GLY A 126 16.10 0.55 -15.03
CA GLY A 126 16.70 -0.78 -15.12
C GLY A 126 15.91 -1.88 -14.41
N ILE A 127 14.66 -1.62 -14.00
CA ILE A 127 13.84 -2.52 -13.18
C ILE A 127 12.43 -2.65 -13.76
N GLY A 128 12.00 -3.90 -13.93
CA GLY A 128 10.67 -4.21 -14.47
C GLY A 128 10.63 -4.20 -15.99
N ALA A 129 9.43 -4.29 -16.56
CA ALA A 129 9.25 -4.41 -18.01
C ALA A 129 9.50 -3.08 -18.72
N ASN A 130 9.93 -3.11 -19.97
CA ASN A 130 10.29 -1.91 -20.72
C ASN A 130 9.13 -0.91 -20.79
N GLU A 131 7.92 -1.37 -21.03
CA GLU A 131 6.72 -0.56 -21.23
C GLU A 131 5.96 -0.24 -19.93
N SER A 132 6.06 -1.09 -18.91
CA SER A 132 5.22 -0.97 -17.70
C SER A 132 6.00 -0.73 -16.41
N GLY A 133 7.33 -0.76 -16.47
CA GLY A 133 8.20 -0.63 -15.30
C GLY A 133 7.87 -1.65 -14.22
N MET A 134 7.87 -1.17 -12.98
CA MET A 134 7.48 -1.94 -11.80
C MET A 134 5.95 -1.99 -11.59
N LYS A 135 5.16 -1.41 -12.50
CA LYS A 135 3.69 -1.38 -12.43
C LYS A 135 3.17 -0.76 -11.13
N GLY A 136 3.80 0.32 -10.67
CA GLY A 136 3.35 1.08 -9.51
C GLY A 136 1.99 1.75 -9.70
N ASP A 137 1.36 2.10 -8.58
CA ASP A 137 0.20 2.97 -8.49
C ASP A 137 0.59 4.37 -8.03
N PHE A 138 -0.17 5.37 -8.47
CA PHE A 138 -0.18 6.73 -7.92
C PHE A 138 -1.62 7.24 -7.70
N GLU A 139 -2.62 6.38 -7.92
CA GLU A 139 -4.01 6.59 -7.58
C GLU A 139 -4.48 5.47 -6.65
N PHE A 140 -5.18 5.84 -5.59
CA PHE A 140 -5.54 4.93 -4.50
C PHE A 140 -6.98 5.13 -4.08
N LEU A 141 -7.77 4.05 -4.08
CA LEU A 141 -9.09 4.04 -3.46
C LEU A 141 -8.93 4.01 -1.94
N VAL A 142 -9.41 5.03 -1.24
CA VAL A 142 -9.41 5.08 0.22
C VAL A 142 -10.54 4.20 0.74
N THR A 143 -10.20 3.15 1.46
CA THR A 143 -11.16 2.15 1.97
C THR A 143 -11.47 2.33 3.45
N LYS A 144 -10.55 2.94 4.21
CA LYS A 144 -10.75 3.27 5.63
C LYS A 144 -9.91 4.49 6.03
N THR A 145 -10.49 5.39 6.82
CA THR A 145 -9.81 6.53 7.44
C THR A 145 -10.00 6.49 8.95
N SER A 146 -8.94 6.82 9.68
CA SER A 146 -8.91 6.96 11.14
C SER A 146 -7.64 7.70 11.55
N ALA A 147 -7.62 8.24 12.78
CA ALA A 147 -6.44 8.90 13.32
C ALA A 147 -5.20 8.00 13.36
N ASP A 148 -5.39 6.68 13.52
CA ASP A 148 -4.30 5.71 13.61
C ASP A 148 -3.76 5.27 12.24
N SER A 149 -4.59 5.31 11.21
CA SER A 149 -4.21 4.86 9.87
C SER A 149 -5.22 5.25 8.78
N ILE A 150 -4.71 5.41 7.57
CA ILE A 150 -5.51 5.48 6.35
C ILE A 150 -5.18 4.22 5.53
N VAL A 151 -6.19 3.40 5.26
CA VAL A 151 -6.06 2.19 4.45
C VAL A 151 -6.60 2.48 3.06
N MET A 152 -5.82 2.11 2.06
CA MET A 152 -6.13 2.34 0.66
C MET A 152 -5.83 1.10 -0.17
N GLU A 153 -6.31 1.13 -1.41
CA GLU A 153 -6.06 0.11 -2.42
C GLU A 153 -5.54 0.77 -3.70
N GLY A 154 -4.44 0.27 -4.27
CA GLY A 154 -3.93 0.73 -5.54
C GLY A 154 -4.93 0.48 -6.67
N ARG A 155 -5.23 1.49 -7.50
CA ARG A 155 -6.24 1.40 -8.57
C ARG A 155 -5.85 0.46 -9.71
N LYS A 156 -4.55 0.23 -9.91
CA LYS A 156 -4.00 -0.65 -10.94
C LYS A 156 -3.62 -2.01 -10.37
N THR A 157 -2.97 -2.04 -9.20
CA THR A 157 -2.44 -3.30 -8.63
C THR A 157 -3.42 -4.02 -7.72
N TYR A 158 -4.44 -3.32 -7.21
CA TYR A 158 -5.30 -3.78 -6.11
C TYR A 158 -4.54 -4.11 -4.82
N ASN A 159 -3.32 -3.61 -4.69
CA ASN A 159 -2.54 -3.81 -3.47
C ASN A 159 -3.12 -2.95 -2.35
N LYS A 160 -3.36 -3.57 -1.19
CA LYS A 160 -3.52 -2.84 0.06
C LYS A 160 -2.29 -1.99 0.36
N ILE A 161 -2.49 -0.70 0.51
CA ILE A 161 -1.50 0.31 0.93
C ILE A 161 -1.98 0.91 2.24
N VAL A 162 -1.06 1.14 3.17
CA VAL A 162 -1.41 1.70 4.49
C VAL A 162 -0.57 2.93 4.75
N MET A 163 -1.21 4.04 5.09
CA MET A 163 -0.59 5.21 5.67
C MET A 163 -0.65 5.16 7.19
N ILE A 164 0.48 5.39 7.84
CA ILE A 164 0.61 5.49 9.30
C ILE A 164 1.02 6.94 9.62
N PRO A 165 0.37 7.59 10.60
CA PRO A 165 0.74 8.95 10.97
C PRO A 165 2.17 8.98 11.52
N ILE A 166 2.99 9.92 11.03
CA ILE A 166 4.30 10.20 11.60
C ILE A 166 4.09 10.97 12.90
N LYS A 167 4.76 10.54 13.97
CA LYS A 167 4.74 11.26 15.26
C LYS A 167 5.68 12.46 15.19
N SER A 168 5.31 13.57 15.80
CA SER A 168 6.14 14.79 15.84
C SER A 168 7.55 14.55 16.38
N THR A 169 7.70 13.64 17.35
CA THR A 169 9.00 13.27 17.94
C THR A 169 9.94 12.56 16.96
N GLU A 170 9.41 11.98 15.87
CA GLU A 170 10.17 11.18 14.90
C GLU A 170 10.30 11.90 13.54
N ALA A 171 9.52 12.96 13.30
CA ALA A 171 9.39 13.62 12.01
C ALA A 171 10.73 14.02 11.36
N ALA A 172 11.68 14.48 12.17
CA ALA A 172 13.00 14.92 11.68
C ALA A 172 13.93 13.77 11.27
N THR A 173 13.73 12.56 11.79
CA THR A 173 14.70 11.45 11.66
C THR A 173 14.14 10.21 10.97
N ILE A 174 12.81 10.09 10.87
CA ILE A 174 12.16 8.86 10.42
C ILE A 174 12.61 8.45 9.01
N ALA A 175 12.62 9.36 8.04
CA ALA A 175 13.05 9.02 6.68
C ALA A 175 14.52 8.58 6.62
N ALA A 176 15.41 9.26 7.35
CA ALA A 176 16.82 8.89 7.46
C ALA A 176 17.01 7.50 8.11
N SER A 177 16.21 7.15 9.12
CA SER A 177 16.28 5.84 9.78
C SER A 177 15.92 4.68 8.84
N TYR A 178 14.91 4.86 7.98
CA TYR A 178 14.52 3.86 6.98
C TYR A 178 15.57 3.74 5.86
N ARG A 179 16.20 4.85 5.44
CA ARG A 179 17.34 4.82 4.51
C ARG A 179 18.55 4.10 5.11
N ALA A 180 18.84 4.33 6.39
CA ALA A 180 19.94 3.65 7.09
C ALA A 180 19.69 2.14 7.16
N ALA A 181 18.45 1.71 7.41
CA ALA A 181 18.06 0.30 7.33
C ALA A 181 18.25 -0.28 5.93
N ALA A 182 17.81 0.43 4.88
CA ALA A 182 18.03 0.00 3.51
C ALA A 182 19.52 -0.15 3.18
N ALA A 183 20.35 0.84 3.54
CA ALA A 183 21.80 0.81 3.35
C ALA A 183 22.48 -0.33 4.11
N LYS A 184 21.96 -0.68 5.30
CA LYS A 184 22.48 -1.79 6.12
C LYS A 184 22.11 -3.16 5.57
N PHE A 185 20.85 -3.34 5.15
CA PHE A 185 20.31 -4.67 4.85
C PHE A 185 20.38 -5.06 3.37
N GLN A 186 20.27 -4.09 2.45
CA GLN A 186 20.31 -4.35 1.00
C GLN A 186 21.63 -4.99 0.49
N PRO A 187 22.81 -4.72 1.09
CA PRO A 187 24.06 -5.36 0.65
C PRO A 187 24.09 -6.88 0.84
N PHE A 188 23.22 -7.48 1.66
CA PHE A 188 23.19 -8.94 1.83
C PHE A 188 22.86 -9.66 0.51
N SER A 189 23.54 -10.80 0.26
CA SER A 189 23.56 -11.47 -1.05
C SER A 189 22.43 -12.48 -1.24
N ASN A 190 22.21 -13.34 -0.25
CA ASN A 190 21.18 -14.39 -0.19
C ASN A 190 20.87 -14.67 1.28
N TYR A 191 19.88 -15.53 1.54
CA TYR A 191 19.53 -15.93 2.90
C TYR A 191 19.31 -17.44 3.02
N LYS A 192 19.34 -17.91 4.27
CA LYS A 192 18.74 -19.18 4.68
C LYS A 192 17.65 -18.91 5.70
N PHE A 193 16.55 -19.62 5.58
CA PHE A 193 15.45 -19.61 6.53
C PHE A 193 15.58 -20.83 7.44
N GLU A 194 15.94 -20.60 8.70
CA GLU A 194 15.96 -21.64 9.73
C GLU A 194 14.60 -21.66 10.44
N VAL A 195 13.93 -22.81 10.46
CA VAL A 195 12.63 -23.01 11.10
C VAL A 195 12.56 -24.42 11.69
N GLY A 196 12.37 -24.53 13.00
CA GLY A 196 12.50 -25.81 13.70
C GLY A 196 13.91 -26.40 13.50
N THR A 197 13.99 -27.61 12.93
CA THR A 197 15.26 -28.28 12.59
C THR A 197 15.66 -28.14 11.11
N GLU A 198 14.86 -27.45 10.29
CA GLU A 198 15.10 -27.29 8.86
C GLU A 198 15.85 -25.99 8.57
N SER A 199 16.66 -26.00 7.51
CA SER A 199 17.31 -24.83 6.92
C SER A 199 17.00 -24.78 5.43
N LEU A 200 16.16 -23.82 5.03
CA LEU A 200 15.66 -23.67 3.67
C LEU A 200 16.41 -22.55 2.95
N PRO A 201 16.86 -22.73 1.69
CA PRO A 201 17.45 -21.64 0.93
C PRO A 201 16.40 -20.57 0.62
N ALA A 202 16.81 -19.31 0.71
CA ALA A 202 16.00 -18.15 0.39
C ALA A 202 16.77 -17.25 -0.59
N SER A 203 16.27 -17.14 -1.82
CA SER A 203 16.86 -16.31 -2.87
C SER A 203 15.99 -15.10 -3.14
N PHE A 204 16.57 -14.03 -3.68
CA PHE A 204 15.78 -12.85 -4.05
C PHE A 204 14.93 -13.13 -5.30
N GLY A 205 13.64 -12.79 -5.25
CA GLY A 205 12.77 -12.82 -6.43
C GLY A 205 13.16 -11.79 -7.49
N ASN A 206 13.87 -10.73 -7.08
CA ASN A 206 14.48 -9.77 -7.98
C ASN A 206 15.84 -9.31 -7.42
N ALA A 207 16.92 -9.61 -8.13
CA ALA A 207 18.29 -9.40 -7.69
C ALA A 207 18.67 -7.91 -7.54
N THR A 208 17.97 -7.01 -8.24
CA THR A 208 18.23 -5.56 -8.19
C THR A 208 17.57 -4.92 -6.97
N THR A 209 16.30 -5.24 -6.72
CA THR A 209 15.52 -4.63 -5.62
C THR A 209 15.83 -5.26 -4.27
N LYS A 210 16.08 -6.58 -4.23
CA LYS A 210 16.37 -7.35 -3.01
C LYS A 210 15.36 -7.11 -1.88
N ARG A 211 14.07 -7.02 -2.22
CA ARG A 211 12.96 -6.73 -1.28
C ARG A 211 11.86 -7.79 -1.29
N ALA A 212 12.10 -8.91 -1.95
CA ALA A 212 11.22 -10.06 -1.95
C ALA A 212 12.05 -11.34 -2.01
N LEU A 213 11.72 -12.32 -1.17
CA LEU A 213 12.42 -13.60 -1.10
C LEU A 213 11.54 -14.71 -1.63
N SER A 214 12.11 -15.62 -2.41
CA SER A 214 11.51 -16.91 -2.76
C SER A 214 12.03 -17.96 -1.80
N VAL A 215 11.13 -18.63 -1.08
CA VAL A 215 11.44 -19.77 -0.21
C VAL A 215 10.50 -20.90 -0.59
N ALA A 216 11.07 -22.03 -1.03
CA ALA A 216 10.29 -23.19 -1.50
C ALA A 216 9.19 -22.85 -2.53
N GLY A 217 9.47 -21.89 -3.43
CA GLY A 217 8.53 -21.46 -4.49
C GLY A 217 7.48 -20.43 -4.05
N VAL A 218 7.46 -20.04 -2.78
CA VAL A 218 6.57 -19.00 -2.24
C VAL A 218 7.32 -17.67 -2.15
N MET A 219 6.68 -16.58 -2.61
CA MET A 219 7.23 -15.23 -2.55
C MET A 219 6.82 -14.51 -1.27
N TYR A 220 7.80 -13.96 -0.56
CA TYR A 220 7.65 -13.19 0.67
C TYR A 220 8.21 -11.78 0.44
N SER A 221 7.32 -10.86 0.05
CA SER A 221 7.66 -9.46 -0.18
C SER A 221 7.65 -8.66 1.11
N TYR A 222 8.69 -7.85 1.32
CA TYR A 222 8.87 -7.05 2.53
C TYR A 222 9.41 -5.66 2.21
N ARG A 223 9.28 -4.75 3.17
CA ARG A 223 9.99 -3.46 3.22
C ARG A 223 10.99 -3.47 4.36
N TYR A 224 12.06 -2.70 4.22
CA TYR A 224 12.97 -2.45 5.34
C TYR A 224 12.32 -1.54 6.36
N THR A 225 12.59 -1.80 7.64
CA THR A 225 12.24 -0.95 8.77
C THR A 225 13.51 -0.67 9.59
N PRO A 226 13.54 0.37 10.45
CA PRO A 226 14.69 0.66 11.30
C PRO A 226 15.12 -0.53 12.18
N THR A 227 14.21 -1.44 12.48
CA THR A 227 14.44 -2.60 13.35
C THR A 227 14.60 -3.91 12.59
N GLY A 228 14.32 -3.96 11.28
CA GLY A 228 14.40 -5.20 10.51
C GLY A 228 13.55 -5.17 9.24
N LEU A 229 12.66 -6.16 9.08
CA LEU A 229 11.80 -6.36 7.91
C LEU A 229 10.33 -6.38 8.32
N GLU A 230 9.47 -5.72 7.55
CA GLU A 230 8.01 -5.88 7.64
C GLU A 230 7.48 -6.45 6.32
N PHE A 231 6.79 -7.59 6.41
CA PHE A 231 6.21 -8.30 5.29
C PHE A 231 4.86 -7.71 4.88
N TYR A 232 4.51 -7.84 3.60
CA TYR A 232 3.26 -7.32 3.04
C TYR A 232 2.01 -7.75 3.82
N GLN A 233 2.01 -9.00 4.25
CA GLN A 233 0.97 -9.63 5.05
C GLN A 233 1.61 -10.57 6.06
N GLU A 234 0.79 -11.13 6.95
CA GLU A 234 1.22 -12.28 7.75
C GLU A 234 1.37 -13.49 6.84
N TYR A 235 2.53 -14.14 6.92
CA TYR A 235 2.81 -15.39 6.23
C TYR A 235 2.95 -16.53 7.22
N GLU A 236 2.82 -17.75 6.72
CA GLU A 236 3.03 -18.96 7.49
C GLU A 236 4.06 -19.84 6.77
N LEU A 237 5.09 -20.27 7.49
CA LEU A 237 6.08 -21.22 7.01
C LEU A 237 6.23 -22.33 8.04
N LYS A 238 5.93 -23.57 7.65
CA LYS A 238 6.06 -24.76 8.51
C LYS A 238 5.33 -24.60 9.86
N GLY A 239 4.13 -24.00 9.85
CA GLY A 239 3.31 -23.77 11.04
C GLY A 239 3.73 -22.56 11.89
N VAL A 240 4.80 -21.85 11.54
CA VAL A 240 5.19 -20.59 12.20
C VAL A 240 4.67 -19.41 11.41
N ARG A 241 3.90 -18.55 12.07
CA ARG A 241 3.41 -17.29 11.50
C ARG A 241 4.34 -16.13 11.79
N PHE A 242 4.47 -15.24 10.82
CA PHE A 242 5.27 -14.04 10.94
C PHE A 242 4.80 -12.94 9.99
N LYS A 243 4.85 -11.71 10.48
CA LYS A 243 4.65 -10.49 9.68
C LYS A 243 5.84 -9.54 9.77
N GLU A 244 6.62 -9.64 10.84
CA GLU A 244 7.81 -8.82 11.07
C GLU A 244 8.97 -9.72 11.50
N LEU A 245 10.18 -9.38 11.07
CA LEU A 245 11.42 -9.98 11.55
C LEU A 245 12.37 -8.88 11.99
N LYS A 246 12.75 -8.91 13.27
CA LYS A 246 13.71 -7.96 13.87
C LYS A 246 15.12 -8.44 13.63
N TYR A 247 16.00 -7.52 13.28
CA TYR A 247 17.41 -7.80 13.09
C TYR A 247 18.12 -7.94 14.44
N VAL A 248 18.91 -9.00 14.56
CA VAL A 248 19.83 -9.27 15.67
C VAL A 248 21.24 -9.05 15.15
N GLU A 249 22.02 -8.24 15.86
CA GLU A 249 23.41 -7.93 15.50
C GLU A 249 24.29 -9.19 15.44
N PRO A 250 25.44 -9.14 14.74
CA PRO A 250 26.37 -10.24 14.68
C PRO A 250 26.73 -10.82 16.05
N THR A 251 26.66 -12.15 16.14
CA THR A 251 27.03 -12.94 17.33
C THR A 251 27.77 -14.17 16.86
N GLY A 252 28.63 -14.78 17.69
CA GLY A 252 29.52 -15.90 17.35
C GLY A 252 29.20 -16.68 16.06
N THR A 253 28.12 -17.48 16.07
CA THR A 253 27.69 -18.33 14.94
C THR A 253 27.12 -17.57 13.74
N TYR A 254 26.57 -16.37 13.94
CA TYR A 254 25.95 -15.51 12.94
C TYR A 254 26.79 -14.25 12.70
N SER A 255 27.88 -14.38 11.95
CA SER A 255 28.87 -13.31 11.72
C SER A 255 28.33 -12.07 11.01
N LYS A 256 27.16 -12.15 10.37
CA LYS A 256 26.45 -11.04 9.72
C LYS A 256 25.12 -10.68 10.40
N GLY A 257 24.90 -11.18 11.62
CA GLY A 257 23.60 -11.10 12.28
C GLY A 257 22.56 -12.00 11.61
N TYR A 258 21.31 -11.86 12.02
CA TYR A 258 20.16 -12.57 11.43
C TYR A 258 18.86 -11.82 11.76
N PHE A 259 17.77 -12.10 11.04
CA PHE A 259 16.45 -11.57 11.39
C PHE A 259 15.62 -12.66 12.06
N THR A 260 14.81 -12.32 13.06
CA THR A 260 13.97 -13.28 13.78
C THR A 260 12.63 -12.68 14.20
N ASN A 261 11.61 -13.50 14.37
CA ASN A 261 10.35 -13.06 14.95
C ASN A 261 10.46 -12.93 16.47
N ASP A 262 9.46 -12.32 17.11
CA ASP A 262 9.46 -12.10 18.57
C ASP A 262 9.55 -13.40 19.39
N ALA A 263 9.05 -14.51 18.85
CA ALA A 263 9.12 -15.82 19.50
C ALA A 263 10.48 -16.54 19.32
N GLY A 264 11.39 -16.02 18.48
CA GLY A 264 12.68 -16.66 18.20
C GLY A 264 12.58 -17.99 17.45
N THR A 265 11.42 -18.31 16.87
CA THR A 265 11.11 -19.61 16.26
C THR A 265 11.58 -19.70 14.80
N ILE A 266 11.94 -18.57 14.20
CA ILE A 266 12.48 -18.50 12.84
C ILE A 266 13.70 -17.58 12.79
N LYS A 267 14.67 -17.94 11.94
CA LYS A 267 15.81 -17.07 11.64
C LYS A 267 16.00 -16.94 10.14
N LEU A 268 16.06 -15.72 9.65
CA LEU A 268 16.48 -15.40 8.30
C LEU A 268 17.94 -14.95 8.35
N VAL A 269 18.85 -15.81 7.91
CA VAL A 269 20.29 -15.68 8.10
C VAL A 269 20.96 -15.24 6.79
N PRO A 270 21.55 -14.03 6.71
CA PRO A 270 22.31 -13.59 5.55
C PRO A 270 23.45 -14.55 5.22
N GLN A 271 23.61 -14.87 3.94
CA GLN A 271 24.70 -15.71 3.44
C GLN A 271 25.82 -14.84 2.84
N SER A 272 26.97 -15.48 2.54
CA SER A 272 28.06 -14.92 1.72
C SER A 272 27.58 -14.64 0.31
#